data_AF-A0AAV2AMQ0-F1
#
_entry.id   AF-A0AAV2AMQ0-F1
#
_cell.length_a   1.000
_cell.length_b   1.000
_cell.length_c   1.000
_cell.angle_alpha   90.00
_cell.angle_beta   90.00
_cell.angle_gamma   90.00
#
_symmetry.space_group_name_H-M   'P 1'
#
loop_
_entity.id
_entity.type
_entity.pdbx_description
1 polymer ?
#
loop_
_entity_poly.entity_id
_entity_poly.type
_entity_poly.pdbx_seq_one_letter_code
_entity_poly.pdbx_strand_id
1 'polypeptide(L)' 'MTLALCIYSLLFMRFAWRVQPRNLLLFACHFTNECAQITQGCRLMKHEYVN' A
#
# COMPACT_ATOMS: atom_id res chain seq x y z
N MET A 1 9.77 5.95 5.86
CA MET A 1 8.34 6.36 5.72
C MET A 1 7.58 5.29 4.95
N THR A 2 7.56 4.04 5.42
CA THR A 2 7.11 2.92 4.56
C THR A 2 6.15 2.02 5.32
N LEU A 3 6.51 1.59 6.52
CA LEU A 3 5.65 0.70 7.31
C LEU A 3 4.38 1.38 7.80
N ALA A 4 4.51 2.60 8.36
CA ALA A 4 3.36 3.35 8.88
C ALA A 4 2.35 3.68 7.77
N LEU A 5 2.82 4.06 6.57
CA LEU A 5 1.96 4.35 5.43
C LEU A 5 1.29 3.10 4.85
N CYS A 6 1.97 1.94 4.84
CA CYS A 6 1.36 0.67 4.47
C CYS A 6 0.20 0.30 5.42
N ILE A 7 0.45 0.31 6.73
CA ILE A 7 -0.60 0.00 7.73
C ILE A 7 -1.78 0.95 7.58
N TYR A 8 -1.51 2.24 7.40
CA TYR A 8 -2.57 3.23 7.20
C TYR A 8 -3.36 2.92 5.93
N SER A 9 -2.70 2.72 4.79
CA SER A 9 -3.33 2.41 3.50
C SER A 9 -4.20 1.14 3.54
N LEU A 10 -3.74 0.06 4.18
CA LEU A 10 -4.53 -1.16 4.39
C LEU A 10 -5.83 -0.92 5.17
N LEU A 11 -5.80 -0.05 6.20
CA LEU A 11 -6.99 0.31 6.96
C LEU A 11 -8.01 1.06 6.09
N PHE A 12 -7.56 1.99 5.24
CA PHE A 12 -8.43 2.70 4.29
C PHE A 12 -9.01 1.77 3.22
N MET A 13 -8.23 0.81 2.74
CA MET A 13 -8.70 -0.20 1.80
C MET A 13 -9.81 -1.08 2.39
N ARG A 14 -9.66 -1.49 3.65
CA ARG A 14 -10.70 -2.25 4.36
C ARG A 14 -11.98 -1.44 4.53
N PHE A 15 -11.86 -0.13 4.81
CA PHE A 15 -13.01 0.77 4.86
C PHE A 15 -13.70 0.90 3.50
N ALA A 16 -12.93 1.12 2.43
CA ALA A 16 -13.45 1.26 1.06
C ALA A 16 -14.25 0.03 0.57
N TRP A 17 -13.90 -1.16 1.08
CA TRP A 17 -14.61 -2.41 0.79
C TRP A 17 -15.86 -2.63 1.66
N ARG A 18 -15.84 -2.19 2.93
CA ARG A 18 -16.90 -2.48 3.91
C ARG A 18 -18.01 -1.42 3.96
N VAL A 19 -17.73 -0.17 3.60
CA VAL A 19 -18.74 0.90 3.52
C VAL A 19 -19.62 0.72 2.27
N GLN A 20 -20.92 0.98 2.44
CA GLN A 20 -21.92 0.93 1.37
C GLN A 20 -22.41 2.35 1.06
N PRO A 21 -22.40 2.80 -0.21
CA PRO A 21 -21.92 2.09 -1.40
C PRO A 21 -20.39 1.90 -1.41
N ARG A 22 -19.93 0.77 -1.99
CA ARG A 22 -18.50 0.38 -1.99
C ARG A 22 -17.71 1.26 -2.97
N ASN A 23 -16.56 1.77 -2.52
CA ASN A 23 -15.70 2.60 -3.36
C ASN A 23 -14.48 1.82 -3.88
N LEU A 24 -14.71 1.01 -4.91
CA LEU A 24 -13.69 0.12 -5.47
C LEU A 24 -12.57 0.86 -6.22
N LEU A 25 -12.83 2.07 -6.73
CA LEU A 25 -11.81 2.90 -7.38
C LEU A 25 -10.74 3.35 -6.38
N LEU A 26 -11.17 3.82 -5.22
CA LEU A 26 -10.26 4.17 -4.12
C LEU A 26 -9.50 2.93 -3.62
N PHE A 27 -10.18 1.78 -3.49
CA PHE A 27 -9.51 0.53 -3.15
C PHE A 27 -8.40 0.16 -4.15
N ALA A 28 -8.69 0.20 -5.46
CA ALA A 28 -7.72 -0.14 -6.51
C ALA A 28 -6.52 0.83 -6.53
N CYS A 29 -6.77 2.12 -6.30
CA CYS A 29 -5.72 3.13 -6.18
C CYS A 29 -4.77 2.81 -5.01
N HIS A 30 -5.32 2.60 -3.81
CA HIS A 30 -4.53 2.27 -2.62
C HIS A 30 -3.77 0.94 -2.78
N PHE A 31 -4.38 -0.08 -3.37
CA PHE A 31 -3.71 -1.35 -3.66
C PHE A 31 -2.48 -1.16 -4.55
N THR A 32 -2.65 -0.41 -5.65
CA THR A 32 -1.58 -0.16 -6.62
C THR A 32 -0.44 0.65 -5.99
N ASN A 33 -0.78 1.68 -5.21
CA ASN A 33 0.19 2.51 -4.50
C ASN A 33 1.01 1.70 -3.49
N GLU A 34 0.35 0.80 -2.76
CA GLU A 34 1.01 -0.05 -1.77
C GLU A 34 1.93 -1.10 -2.42
N CYS A 35 1.51 -1.70 -3.54
CA CYS A 35 2.37 -2.57 -4.35
C CYS A 35 3.62 -1.84 -4.86
N ALA A 36 3.47 -0.61 -5.36
CA ALA A 36 4.60 0.20 -5.81
C ALA A 36 5.55 0.55 -4.65
N GLN A 37 5.00 0.92 -3.50
CA GLN A 37 5.76 1.25 -2.29
C GLN A 37 6.56 0.04 -1.75
N ILE A 38 5.96 -1.15 -1.72
CA ILE A 38 6.66 -2.39 -1.34
C ILE A 38 7.77 -2.71 -2.33
N THR A 39 7.51 -2.60 -3.64
CA THR A 39 8.50 -2.86 -4.68
C THR A 39 9.71 -1.93 -4.57
N GLN A 40 9.47 -0.63 -4.37
CA GLN A 40 10.53 0.34 -4.12
C GLN A 40 11.28 0.06 -2.82
N GLY A 41 10.56 -0.32 -1.75
CA GLY A 41 11.17 -0.73 -0.49
C GLY A 41 12.09 -1.95 -0.62
N CYS A 42 11.66 -2.98 -1.35
CA CYS A 42 12.50 -4.15 -1.65
C CYS A 42 13.73 -3.77 -2.48
N ARG A 43 13.57 -2.87 -3.46
CA ARG A 43 14.69 -2.34 -4.26
C ARG A 43 15.71 -1.62 -3.38
N LEU A 44 15.26 -0.77 -2.48
CA LEU A 44 16.11 -0.06 -1.53
C LEU A 44 16.82 -1.04 -0.60
N MET A 45 16.12 -2.03 -0.03
CA MET A 45 16.77 -3.02 0.83
C MET A 45 17.84 -3.82 0.09
N LYS A 46 17.60 -4.15 -1.17
CA LYS A 46 18.60 -4.84 -2.00
C LYS A 46 19.83 -3.96 -2.26
N HIS A 47 19.65 -2.65 -2.46
CA HIS A 47 20.75 -1.71 -2.65
C HIS A 47 21.60 -1.53 -1.38
N GLU A 48 20.94 -1.43 -0.21
CA GLU A 48 21.61 -1.09 1.05
C GLU A 48 22.18 -2.30 1.80
N TYR A 49 21.58 -3.49 1.69
CA TYR A 49 21.90 -4.64 2.56
C TYR A 49 22.34 -5.90 1.81
N VAL A 50 22.15 -5.98 0.49
CA VAL A 50 22.39 -7.21 -0.30
C VAL A 50 23.48 -7.01 -1.36
N ASN A 51 24.11 -5.83 -1.41
CA ASN A 51 25.22 -5.52 -2.31
C ASN A 51 26.50 -5.25 -1.53
#